data_AF-A0A538HEZ5-F1
#
_entry.id   AF-A0A538HEZ5-F1
#
_cell.length_a   1.000
_cell.length_b   1.000
_cell.length_c   1.000
_cell.angle_alpha   90.00
_cell.angle_beta   90.00
_cell.angle_gamma   90.00
#
_symmetry.space_group_name_H-M   'P 1'
#
loop_
_entity.id
_entity.type
_entity.pdbx_description
1 polymer ?
#
loop_
_entity_poly.entity_id
_entity_poly.type
_entity_poly.pdbx_seq_one_letter_code
_entity_poly.pdbx_strand_id
1 'polypeptide(L)'
;MSSVDLIVRGGSLIDGTGAPRHTADVAVHHGRVVEIGTLRERGDRELDADGLLVTPGFVDIHTHYDAQLHWDPTASPASWHGVTTLLTGNCGFTIAPAKPDDLDWLLLMLSRVEGMSADALGVGVDFKGGTLADFLDNLEGRVGVNVGVNVGHCAVRRHVMGDDA
;
A
#
# COMPACT_ATOMS: atom_id res chain seq x y z
N MET A 1 -15.37 13.42 25.47
CA MET A 1 -14.58 12.86 24.36
C MET A 1 -13.98 14.05 23.62
N SER A 2 -12.69 14.00 23.30
CA SER A 2 -12.06 15.06 22.53
C SER A 2 -12.71 15.14 21.14
N SER A 3 -12.68 16.32 20.50
CA SER A 3 -12.98 16.50 19.08
C SER A 3 -11.86 16.02 18.16
N VAL A 4 -10.76 15.52 18.72
CA VAL A 4 -9.54 15.10 18.00
C VAL A 4 -9.08 13.74 18.52
N ASP A 5 -8.88 12.79 17.60
CA ASP A 5 -8.53 11.41 17.94
C ASP A 5 -7.04 11.29 18.29
N LEU A 6 -6.20 11.99 17.55
CA LEU A 6 -4.74 11.96 17.68
C LEU A 6 -4.15 13.36 17.45
N ILE A 7 -3.20 13.76 18.29
CA ILE A 7 -2.32 14.89 18.01
C ILE A 7 -0.86 14.44 18.03
N VAL A 8 -0.12 14.73 16.95
CA VAL A 8 1.34 14.64 16.91
C VAL A 8 1.91 16.00 17.32
N ARG A 9 2.75 16.04 18.36
CA ARG A 9 3.17 17.27 19.05
C ARG A 9 4.59 17.69 18.72
N GLY A 10 4.80 18.98 18.49
CA GLY A 10 6.12 19.62 18.52
C GLY A 10 7.10 19.19 17.42
N GLY A 11 6.63 18.44 16.42
CA GLY A 11 7.50 17.88 15.37
C GLY A 11 7.99 18.93 14.38
N SER A 12 9.11 18.63 13.71
CA SER A 12 9.57 19.39 12.55
C SER A 12 8.81 18.93 11.31
N LEU A 13 7.76 19.68 10.95
CA LEU A 13 6.87 19.36 9.85
C LEU A 13 7.53 19.64 8.49
N ILE A 14 7.49 18.65 7.62
CA ILE A 14 7.76 18.76 6.19
C ILE A 14 6.50 18.28 5.47
N ASP A 15 5.70 19.20 4.96
CA ASP A 15 4.34 18.93 4.44
C ASP A 15 4.30 18.33 3.02
N GLY A 16 5.46 18.16 2.38
CA GLY A 16 5.57 17.61 1.02
C GLY A 16 5.36 18.64 -0.10
N THR A 17 5.06 19.91 0.20
CA THR A 17 4.86 20.97 -0.81
C THR A 17 6.17 21.53 -1.38
N GLY A 18 7.29 21.22 -0.73
CA GLY A 18 8.61 21.82 -1.01
C GLY A 18 8.89 23.10 -0.21
N ALA A 19 7.96 23.55 0.64
CA ALA A 19 8.19 24.64 1.57
C ALA A 19 9.27 24.29 2.63
N PRO A 20 9.94 25.29 3.24
CA PRO A 20 10.86 25.04 4.35
C PRO A 20 10.16 24.37 5.53
N ARG A 21 10.88 23.45 6.20
CA ARG A 21 10.38 22.80 7.42
C ARG A 21 10.13 23.80 8.54
N HIS A 22 9.10 23.57 9.34
CA HIS A 22 8.76 24.39 10.51
C HIS A 22 8.20 23.53 11.64
N THR A 23 8.25 24.02 12.88
CA THR A 23 7.67 23.30 14.02
C THR A 23 6.16 23.46 14.05
N ALA A 24 5.43 22.35 14.14
CA ALA A 24 3.97 22.35 14.26
C ALA A 24 3.47 21.08 14.95
N ASP A 25 2.29 21.18 15.57
CA ASP A 25 1.46 20.05 15.91
C ASP A 25 0.57 19.67 14.71
N VAL A 26 0.18 18.41 14.62
CA VAL A 26 -0.75 17.90 13.59
C VAL A 26 -1.90 17.16 14.28
N ALA A 27 -3.13 17.64 14.11
CA ALA A 27 -4.34 17.02 14.63
C ALA A 27 -5.01 16.12 13.58
N VAL A 28 -5.42 14.93 14.01
CA VAL A 28 -6.15 13.94 13.20
C VAL A 28 -7.48 13.60 13.86
N HIS A 29 -8.54 13.63 13.06
CA HIS A 29 -9.88 13.21 13.46
C HIS A 29 -10.55 12.45 12.32
N HIS A 30 -11.14 11.30 12.62
CA HIS A 30 -11.74 10.36 11.67
C HIS A 30 -10.81 10.05 10.47
N GLY A 31 -9.53 9.81 10.75
CA GLY A 31 -8.51 9.46 9.76
C GLY A 31 -8.08 10.61 8.85
N ARG A 32 -8.49 11.85 9.12
CA ARG A 32 -8.12 13.04 8.35
C ARG A 32 -7.32 14.02 9.20
N VAL A 33 -6.34 14.67 8.58
CA VAL A 33 -5.70 15.84 9.18
C VAL A 33 -6.71 16.98 9.21
N VAL A 34 -7.02 17.49 10.39
CA VAL A 34 -8.03 18.55 10.58
C VAL A 34 -7.43 19.90 10.92
N GLU A 35 -6.24 19.93 11.53
CA GLU A 35 -5.53 21.17 11.86
C GLU A 35 -4.02 20.94 11.91
N ILE A 36 -3.26 21.96 11.52
CA ILE A 36 -1.79 22.01 11.60
C ILE A 36 -1.42 23.36 12.19
N GLY A 37 -0.58 23.38 13.23
CA GLY A 37 -0.12 24.62 13.85
C GLY A 37 0.19 24.45 15.33
N THR A 38 0.01 25.51 16.12
CA THR A 38 0.16 25.45 17.58
C THR A 38 -1.20 25.14 18.22
N LEU A 39 -1.38 23.92 18.71
CA LEU A 39 -2.68 23.46 19.18
C LEU A 39 -2.78 23.52 20.71
N ARG A 40 -3.81 24.21 21.23
CA ARG A 40 -4.06 24.34 22.68
C ARG A 40 -4.96 23.25 23.25
N GLU A 41 -5.79 22.65 22.40
CA GLU A 41 -6.68 21.55 22.79
C GLU A 41 -5.91 20.25 23.00
N ARG A 42 -6.54 19.23 23.59
CA ARG A 42 -5.96 17.90 23.78
C ARG A 42 -6.64 16.86 22.89
N GLY A 43 -5.86 15.95 22.32
CA GLY A 43 -6.38 14.78 21.61
C GLY A 43 -6.72 13.65 22.58
N ASP A 44 -7.55 12.70 22.13
CA ASP A 44 -7.75 11.44 22.85
C ASP A 44 -6.42 10.65 22.97
N ARG A 45 -5.53 10.82 21.99
CA ARG A 45 -4.17 10.30 21.97
C ARG A 45 -3.20 11.42 21.60
N GLU A 46 -2.03 11.46 22.24
CA GLU A 46 -0.97 12.43 21.90
C GLU A 46 0.35 11.68 21.71
N LEU A 47 1.08 12.05 20.66
CA LEU A 47 2.43 11.54 20.37
C LEU A 47 3.41 12.70 20.46
N ASP A 48 4.45 12.54 21.27
CA ASP A 48 5.56 13.49 21.35
C ASP A 48 6.52 13.26 20.18
N ALA A 49 6.67 14.27 19.32
CA ALA A 49 7.54 14.24 18.16
C ALA A 49 8.66 15.29 18.25
N ASP A 50 8.97 15.82 19.44
CA ASP A 50 10.10 16.72 19.62
C ASP A 50 11.41 16.08 19.13
N GLY A 51 12.20 16.86 18.38
CA GLY A 51 13.42 16.38 17.72
C GLY A 51 13.20 15.42 16.54
N LEU A 52 11.95 15.06 16.20
CA LEU A 52 11.62 14.18 15.08
C LEU A 52 11.06 14.96 13.89
N LEU A 53 11.06 14.31 12.71
CA LEU A 53 10.38 14.80 11.53
C LEU A 53 8.95 14.28 11.50
N VAL A 54 8.02 15.14 11.09
CA VAL A 54 6.65 14.76 10.76
C VAL A 54 6.46 15.03 9.27
N THR A 55 6.12 13.99 8.51
CA THR A 55 5.97 14.06 7.05
C THR A 55 4.66 13.40 6.63
N PRO A 56 4.14 13.67 5.42
CA PRO A 56 3.24 12.75 4.77
C PRO A 56 3.85 11.35 4.74
N GLY A 57 3.02 10.32 4.86
CA GLY A 57 3.45 8.96 4.61
C GLY A 57 3.93 8.81 3.17
N PHE A 58 4.96 8.01 2.94
CA PHE A 58 5.54 7.87 1.61
C PHE A 58 4.61 7.09 0.69
N VAL A 59 4.66 7.43 -0.60
CA VAL A 59 3.94 6.76 -1.68
C VAL A 59 4.96 6.04 -2.53
N ASP A 60 4.96 4.71 -2.45
CA ASP A 60 5.80 3.89 -3.31
C ASP A 60 5.05 3.61 -4.62
N ILE A 61 5.50 4.28 -5.68
CA ILE A 61 4.83 4.24 -6.99
C ILE A 61 5.23 3.01 -7.81
N HIS A 62 6.17 2.18 -7.35
CA HIS A 62 6.71 1.09 -8.14
C HIS A 62 7.00 -0.15 -7.30
N THR A 63 5.96 -0.94 -7.06
CA THR A 63 6.06 -2.18 -6.27
C THR A 63 5.55 -3.39 -7.02
N HIS A 64 5.93 -4.56 -6.51
CA HIS A 64 5.45 -5.87 -6.94
C HIS A 64 4.77 -6.65 -5.79
N TYR A 65 4.19 -5.92 -4.82
CA TYR A 65 3.50 -6.52 -3.67
C TYR A 65 2.17 -7.22 -4.01
N ASP A 66 1.83 -7.38 -5.29
CA ASP A 66 0.61 -8.02 -5.79
C ASP A 66 0.36 -9.38 -5.12
N ALA A 67 1.40 -10.19 -4.97
CA ALA A 67 1.32 -11.47 -4.28
C ALA A 67 1.48 -11.30 -2.76
N GLN A 68 2.44 -10.47 -2.33
CA GLN A 68 2.83 -10.35 -0.91
C GLN A 68 1.70 -9.88 0.01
N LEU A 69 0.82 -9.01 -0.48
CA LEU A 69 -0.29 -8.50 0.32
C LEU A 69 -1.25 -9.60 0.82
N HIS A 70 -1.22 -10.79 0.22
CA HIS A 70 -2.01 -11.92 0.70
C HIS A 70 -1.46 -12.56 1.99
N TRP A 71 -0.14 -12.63 2.19
CA TRP A 71 0.47 -13.25 3.39
C TRP A 71 1.07 -12.25 4.37
N ASP A 72 1.44 -11.06 3.91
CA ASP A 72 1.86 -9.92 4.73
C ASP A 72 0.97 -8.71 4.43
N PRO A 73 -0.23 -8.65 5.02
CA PRO A 73 -1.18 -7.55 4.79
C PRO A 73 -0.67 -6.19 5.29
N THR A 74 0.38 -6.17 6.11
CA THR A 74 0.98 -4.92 6.61
C THR A 74 1.99 -4.32 5.65
N ALA A 75 2.33 -5.04 4.57
CA ALA A 75 3.43 -4.72 3.67
C ALA A 75 4.69 -4.32 4.46
N SER A 76 5.08 -5.15 5.43
CA SER A 76 6.09 -4.82 6.44
C SER A 76 7.41 -4.30 5.88
N PRO A 77 7.95 -4.79 4.74
CA PRO A 77 9.17 -4.23 4.16
C PRO A 77 9.00 -2.78 3.65
N ALA A 78 7.78 -2.35 3.36
CA ALA A 78 7.48 -0.98 2.96
C ALA A 78 7.05 -0.12 4.15
N SER A 79 6.09 -0.59 4.96
CA SER A 79 5.50 0.20 6.04
C SER A 79 6.50 0.53 7.15
N TRP A 80 7.47 -0.35 7.42
CA TRP A 80 8.57 -0.07 8.36
C TRP A 80 9.51 1.04 7.89
N HIS A 81 9.51 1.36 6.59
CA HIS A 81 10.27 2.47 6.02
C HIS A 81 9.42 3.72 5.80
N GLY A 82 8.22 3.80 6.39
CA GLY A 82 7.35 4.98 6.33
C GLY A 82 6.43 5.03 5.11
N VAL A 83 6.37 3.97 4.31
CA VAL A 83 5.44 3.87 3.19
C VAL A 83 4.02 3.61 3.71
N THR A 84 3.08 4.40 3.23
CA THR A 84 1.65 4.28 3.61
C THR A 84 0.75 3.99 2.42
N THR A 85 1.26 4.14 1.19
CA THR A 85 0.53 3.89 -0.05
C THR A 85 1.44 3.17 -1.03
N LEU A 86 0.92 2.12 -1.66
CA LEU A 86 1.62 1.31 -2.65
C LEU A 86 0.88 1.41 -3.99
N LEU A 87 1.62 1.53 -5.09
CA LEU A 87 1.14 1.17 -6.42
C LEU A 87 1.78 -0.15 -6.86
N THR A 88 0.93 -1.16 -7.08
CA THR A 88 1.32 -2.50 -7.56
C THR A 88 1.01 -2.67 -9.05
N GLY A 89 1.29 -3.85 -9.61
CA GLY A 89 0.99 -4.17 -11.01
C GLY A 89 1.95 -3.52 -12.01
N ASN A 90 3.18 -3.30 -11.57
CA ASN A 90 4.22 -2.67 -12.38
C ASN A 90 4.84 -3.63 -13.41
N CYS A 91 5.56 -3.08 -14.37
CA CYS A 91 6.31 -3.82 -15.40
C CYS A 91 5.45 -4.77 -16.26
N GLY A 92 4.13 -4.60 -16.26
CA GLY A 92 3.20 -5.48 -16.96
C GLY A 92 2.86 -6.77 -16.22
N PHE A 93 3.40 -6.98 -15.01
CA PHE A 93 3.21 -8.18 -14.20
C PHE A 93 2.12 -7.97 -13.15
N THR A 94 1.05 -8.75 -13.23
CA THR A 94 -0.05 -8.78 -12.26
C THR A 94 -0.59 -10.21 -12.16
N ILE A 95 -1.26 -10.54 -11.03
CA ILE A 95 -2.03 -11.78 -10.91
C ILE A 95 -3.47 -11.65 -11.41
N ALA A 96 -3.93 -10.44 -11.71
CA ALA A 96 -5.26 -10.16 -12.24
C ALA A 96 -5.20 -9.22 -13.47
N PRO A 97 -6.17 -9.30 -14.40
CA PRO A 97 -7.21 -10.32 -14.48
C PRO A 97 -6.65 -11.69 -14.87
N ALA A 98 -7.30 -12.76 -14.42
CA ALA A 98 -6.85 -14.13 -14.70
C ALA A 98 -8.04 -15.09 -14.79
N LYS A 99 -8.00 -16.02 -15.74
CA LYS A 99 -8.85 -17.23 -15.63
C LYS A 99 -8.24 -18.12 -14.54
N PRO A 100 -9.03 -18.92 -13.82
CA PRO A 100 -8.50 -19.81 -12.79
C PRO A 100 -7.34 -20.69 -13.29
N ASP A 101 -7.45 -21.22 -14.51
CA ASP A 101 -6.43 -22.09 -15.12
C ASP A 101 -5.16 -21.34 -15.58
N ASP A 102 -5.17 -20.01 -15.61
CA ASP A 102 -4.03 -19.18 -16.02
C ASP A 102 -3.21 -18.67 -14.83
N LEU A 103 -3.68 -18.89 -13.59
CA LEU A 103 -3.06 -18.30 -12.40
C LEU A 103 -1.63 -18.81 -12.17
N ASP A 104 -1.40 -20.11 -12.36
CA ASP A 104 -0.07 -20.73 -12.24
C ASP A 104 0.93 -20.11 -13.23
N TRP A 105 0.48 -19.80 -14.45
CA TRP A 105 1.31 -19.14 -15.45
C TRP A 105 1.70 -17.72 -15.02
N LEU A 106 0.77 -16.97 -14.43
CA LEU A 106 1.02 -15.63 -13.91
C LEU A 106 1.96 -15.65 -12.69
N LEU A 107 1.79 -16.62 -11.79
CA LEU A 107 2.66 -16.81 -10.63
C LEU A 107 4.09 -17.19 -11.03
N LEU A 108 4.27 -17.94 -12.13
CA LEU A 108 5.60 -18.24 -12.69
C LEU A 108 6.32 -16.99 -13.17
N MET A 109 5.61 -16.00 -13.72
CA MET A 109 6.23 -14.72 -14.08
C MET A 109 6.63 -13.93 -12.83
N LEU A 110 5.74 -13.82 -11.85
CA LEU A 110 6.03 -13.12 -10.59
C LEU A 110 7.17 -13.76 -9.80
N SER A 111 7.27 -15.09 -9.83
CA SER A 111 8.38 -15.85 -9.28
C SER A 111 9.76 -15.33 -9.73
N ARG A 112 9.88 -14.88 -10.98
CA ARG A 112 11.14 -14.31 -11.51
C ARG A 112 11.41 -12.90 -10.98
N VAL A 113 10.36 -12.11 -10.76
CA VAL A 113 10.46 -10.73 -10.28
C VAL A 113 10.73 -10.70 -8.78
N GLU A 114 9.99 -11.50 -8.02
CA GLU A 114 10.09 -11.63 -6.56
C GLU A 114 11.35 -12.40 -6.11
N GLY A 115 12.01 -13.11 -7.02
CA GLY A 115 13.12 -14.01 -6.66
C GLY A 115 12.68 -15.18 -5.76
N MET A 116 11.40 -15.57 -5.84
CA MET A 116 10.78 -16.64 -5.06
C MET A 116 10.34 -17.80 -5.95
N SER A 117 10.23 -19.01 -5.40
CA SER A 117 9.66 -20.13 -6.15
C SER A 117 8.15 -19.94 -6.37
N ALA A 118 7.64 -20.41 -7.50
CA ALA A 118 6.20 -20.39 -7.78
C ALA A 118 5.41 -21.17 -6.73
N ASP A 119 5.94 -22.28 -6.23
CA ASP A 119 5.30 -23.07 -5.15
C ASP A 119 5.12 -22.24 -3.87
N ALA A 120 6.13 -21.46 -3.48
CA ALA A 120 6.05 -20.61 -2.29
C ALA A 120 5.02 -19.48 -2.48
N LEU A 121 5.01 -18.86 -3.66
CA LEU A 121 4.01 -17.85 -4.00
C LEU A 121 2.59 -18.44 -4.00
N GLY A 122 2.39 -19.63 -4.58
CA GLY A 122 1.09 -20.28 -4.67
C GLY A 122 0.48 -20.65 -3.31
N VAL A 123 1.31 -20.91 -2.29
CA VAL A 123 0.85 -21.13 -0.91
C VAL A 123 0.34 -19.83 -0.28
N GLY A 124 1.00 -18.71 -0.56
CA GLY A 124 0.67 -17.41 0.05
C GLY A 124 -0.44 -16.65 -0.66
N VAL A 125 -0.75 -16.96 -1.93
CA VAL A 125 -1.73 -16.21 -2.74
C VAL A 125 -3.14 -16.82 -2.62
N ASP A 126 -4.03 -16.04 -2.02
CA ASP A 126 -5.43 -16.41 -1.81
C ASP A 126 -6.35 -16.08 -3.00
N PHE A 127 -5.91 -15.23 -3.94
CA PHE A 127 -6.66 -14.94 -5.17
C PHE A 127 -6.75 -16.18 -6.06
N LYS A 128 -7.95 -16.52 -6.56
CA LYS A 128 -8.20 -17.75 -7.35
C LYS A 128 -8.61 -17.47 -8.81
N GLY A 129 -8.26 -16.29 -9.31
CA GLY A 129 -8.68 -15.81 -10.62
C GLY A 129 -9.96 -14.97 -10.56
N GLY A 130 -10.20 -14.22 -11.63
CA GLY A 130 -11.25 -13.22 -11.72
C GLY A 130 -10.78 -11.95 -12.44
N THR A 131 -11.55 -10.90 -12.28
CA THR A 131 -11.26 -9.55 -12.76
C THR A 131 -10.28 -8.82 -11.83
N LEU A 132 -9.84 -7.63 -12.24
CA LEU A 132 -9.09 -6.74 -11.34
C LEU A 132 -9.95 -6.30 -10.14
N ALA A 133 -11.27 -6.16 -10.31
CA ALA A 133 -12.17 -5.82 -9.21
C ALA A 133 -12.21 -6.94 -8.16
N ASP A 134 -12.31 -8.20 -8.61
CA ASP A 134 -12.27 -9.36 -7.70
C ASP A 134 -10.95 -9.43 -6.91
N PHE A 135 -9.84 -9.00 -7.53
CA PHE A 135 -8.55 -8.89 -6.84
C PHE A 135 -8.57 -7.78 -5.77
N LEU A 136 -9.07 -6.59 -6.10
CA LEU A 136 -9.20 -5.50 -5.13
C LEU A 136 -10.13 -5.86 -3.97
N ASP A 137 -11.27 -6.50 -4.26
CA ASP A 137 -12.21 -7.00 -3.25
C ASP A 137 -11.58 -8.05 -2.33
N ASN A 138 -10.57 -8.79 -2.81
CA ASN A 138 -9.81 -9.74 -1.99
C ASN A 138 -8.91 -9.03 -0.96
N LEU A 139 -8.48 -7.80 -1.24
CA LEU A 139 -7.61 -6.99 -0.37
C LEU A 139 -8.40 -6.07 0.56
N GLU A 140 -9.61 -5.67 0.18
CA GLU A 140 -10.45 -4.71 0.89
C GLU A 140 -10.64 -5.11 2.37
N GLY A 141 -10.34 -4.16 3.27
CA GLY A 141 -10.43 -4.35 4.72
C GLY A 141 -9.39 -5.30 5.34
N ARG A 142 -8.46 -5.86 4.55
CA ARG A 142 -7.43 -6.79 5.04
C ARG A 142 -6.05 -6.15 5.14
N VAL A 143 -5.75 -5.18 4.28
CA VAL A 143 -4.42 -4.55 4.19
C VAL A 143 -4.29 -3.35 5.12
N GLY A 144 -3.07 -3.13 5.64
CA GLY A 144 -2.74 -2.04 6.58
C GLY A 144 -2.22 -0.76 5.91
N VAL A 145 -2.07 -0.76 4.59
CA VAL A 145 -1.62 0.37 3.77
C VAL A 145 -2.65 0.64 2.68
N ASN A 146 -2.63 1.85 2.10
CA ASN A 146 -3.42 2.11 0.91
C ASN A 146 -2.80 1.36 -0.28
N VAL A 147 -3.64 0.77 -1.13
CA VAL A 147 -3.20 0.01 -2.29
C VAL A 147 -3.92 0.51 -3.53
N GLY A 148 -3.14 0.90 -4.54
CA GLY A 148 -3.60 1.09 -5.92
C GLY A 148 -2.93 0.05 -6.81
N VAL A 149 -3.62 -0.37 -7.87
CA VAL A 149 -3.16 -1.48 -8.72
C VAL A 149 -3.27 -1.07 -10.17
N ASN A 150 -2.16 -1.16 -10.91
CA ASN A 150 -2.17 -1.06 -12.36
C ASN A 150 -2.62 -2.40 -12.96
N VAL A 151 -3.28 -2.37 -14.12
CA VAL A 151 -3.55 -3.61 -14.86
C VAL A 151 -2.32 -4.02 -15.69
N GLY A 152 -1.83 -5.24 -15.46
CA GLY A 152 -0.63 -5.75 -16.10
C GLY A 152 -0.88 -6.22 -17.53
N HIS A 153 -0.06 -5.75 -18.46
CA HIS A 153 -0.15 -6.14 -19.87
C HIS A 153 -0.03 -7.65 -20.10
N CYS A 154 0.84 -8.34 -19.36
CA CYS A 154 1.05 -9.79 -19.51
C CYS A 154 -0.19 -10.57 -19.08
N ALA A 155 -0.86 -10.16 -17.99
CA ALA A 155 -2.11 -10.76 -17.55
C ALA A 155 -3.24 -10.54 -18.58
N VAL A 156 -3.35 -9.34 -19.14
CA VAL A 156 -4.33 -9.04 -20.20
C VAL A 156 -4.05 -9.88 -21.45
N ARG A 157 -2.80 -10.00 -21.89
CA ARG A 157 -2.43 -10.84 -23.04
C ARG A 157 -2.77 -12.30 -22.79
N ARG A 158 -2.40 -12.86 -21.63
CA ARG A 158 -2.73 -14.23 -21.27
C ARG A 158 -4.25 -14.46 -21.25
N HIS A 159 -5.01 -13.54 -20.65
CA HIS A 159 -6.45 -13.64 -20.55
C HIS A 159 -7.14 -13.68 -21.92
N VAL A 160 -6.68 -12.87 -22.88
CA VAL A 160 -7.27 -12.73 -24.22
C VAL A 160 -6.74 -13.78 -25.20
N MET A 161 -5.42 -13.97 -25.25
CA MET A 161 -4.73 -14.81 -26.24
C MET A 161 -4.51 -16.26 -25.79
N GLY A 162 -4.62 -16.56 -24.49
CA GLY A 162 -4.32 -17.89 -23.96
C GLY A 162 -2.86 -18.28 -24.18
N ASP A 163 -2.62 -19.44 -24.78
CA ASP A 163 -1.28 -19.99 -25.03
C ASP A 163 -0.48 -19.25 -26.11
N ASP A 164 -1.12 -18.38 -26.89
CA ASP A 164 -0.44 -17.53 -27.88
C ASP A 164 0.16 -16.24 -27.27
N ALA A 165 -0.01 -16.03 -25.96
CA ALA A 165 0.52 -14.88 -25.23
C ALA A 165 2.05 -14.95 -25.08
#